data_AF-A0A4P8XSX3-F1
#
_entry.id   AF-A0A4P8XSX3-F1
#
_cell.length_a   1.000
_cell.length_b   1.000
_cell.length_c   1.000
_cell.angle_alpha   90.00
_cell.angle_beta   90.00
_cell.angle_gamma   90.00
#
_symmetry.space_group_name_H-M   'P 1'
#
loop_
_entity.id
_entity.type
_entity.pdbx_description
1 polymer ?
#
loop_
_entity_poly.entity_id
_entity_poly.type
_entity_poly.pdbx_seq_one_letter_code
_entity_poly.pdbx_strand_id
1 'polypeptide(L)' 'MVDLTPVFEVLGIGVVAHFSGNVLEHIGHGGKVMYVRIGSYVACAYVAFSAWWDCLREVAHTFGVHL' A
#
# COMPACT_ATOMS: atom_id res chain seq x y z
N MET A 1 -6.13 -9.35 18.44
CA MET A 1 -6.87 -8.14 18.00
C MET A 1 -6.63 -8.01 16.51
N VAL A 2 -7.64 -7.76 15.70
CA VAL A 2 -7.43 -7.60 14.23
C VAL A 2 -6.67 -6.30 14.01
N ASP A 3 -5.45 -6.40 13.49
CA ASP A 3 -4.65 -5.24 13.13
C ASP A 3 -5.15 -4.67 11.80
N LEU A 4 -5.75 -3.48 11.85
CA LEU A 4 -6.30 -2.76 10.70
C LEU A 4 -5.29 -1.78 10.10
N THR A 5 -4.09 -1.66 10.67
CA THR A 5 -3.02 -0.78 10.20
C THR A 5 -2.75 -0.91 8.69
N PRO A 6 -2.55 -2.12 8.09
CA PRO A 6 -2.29 -2.24 6.66
C PRO A 6 -3.48 -1.80 5.79
N VAL A 7 -4.71 -1.90 6.31
CA VAL A 7 -5.91 -1.43 5.60
C VAL A 7 -5.95 0.10 5.55
N PHE A 8 -5.62 0.76 6.66
CA PHE A 8 -5.52 2.22 6.71
C PHE A 8 -4.37 2.77 5.86
N GLU A 9 -3.24 2.07 5.80
CA GLU A 9 -2.11 2.45 4.93
C GLU A 9 -2.50 2.40 3.45
N VAL A 10 -3.14 1.32 2.99
CA VAL A 10 -3.62 1.21 1.60
C VAL A 10 -4.67 2.27 1.27
N LEU A 11 -5.61 2.53 2.19
CA LEU A 11 -6.60 3.60 2.04
C LEU A 11 -5.94 4.98 1.93
N GLY A 12 -4.97 5.27 2.79
CA GLY A 12 -4.21 6.53 2.78
C GLY A 12 -3.46 6.73 1.47
N ILE A 13 -2.75 5.69 0.99
CA ILE A 13 -2.05 5.71 -0.29
C ILE A 13 -3.03 5.99 -1.44
N GLY A 14 -4.20 5.33 -1.44
CA GLY A 14 -5.24 5.52 -2.46
C GLY A 14 -5.80 6.95 -2.49
N VAL A 15 -6.12 7.52 -1.32
CA VAL A 15 -6.63 8.90 -1.20
C VAL A 15 -5.59 9.91 -1.70
N VAL A 16 -4.33 9.78 -1.25
CA VAL A 16 -3.24 10.67 -1.63
C VAL A 16 -2.96 10.57 -3.13
N ALA A 17 -2.93 9.36 -3.69
CA ALA A 17 -2.71 9.15 -5.12
C ALA A 17 -3.83 9.75 -5.99
N HIS A 18 -5.09 9.59 -5.56
CA HIS A 18 -6.23 10.15 -6.28
C HIS A 18 -6.23 11.68 -6.25
N PHE A 19 -5.98 12.28 -5.08
CA PHE A 19 -5.91 13.73 -4.95
C PHE A 19 -4.73 14.31 -5.75
N SER A 20 -3.55 13.69 -5.65
CA SER A 20 -2.35 14.08 -6.41
C SER A 20 -2.57 13.97 -7.91
N GLY A 21 -3.28 12.93 -8.37
CA GLY A 21 -3.67 12.76 -9.77
C GLY A 21 -4.57 13.88 -10.27
N ASN A 22 -5.65 14.20 -9.54
CA ASN A 22 -6.57 15.28 -9.92
C ASN A 22 -5.88 16.65 -9.96
N VAL A 23 -4.95 16.91 -9.02
CA VAL A 23 -4.15 18.15 -9.01
C VAL A 23 -3.21 18.20 -10.22
N LEU A 24 -2.54 17.11 -10.56
CA LEU A 24 -1.66 17.05 -11.73
C LEU A 24 -2.41 17.25 -13.04
N GLU A 25 -3.62 16.69 -13.17
CA GLU A 25 -4.49 16.90 -14.32
C GLU A 25 -4.91 18.36 -14.44
N HIS A 26 -5.29 19.00 -13.32
CA HIS A 26 -5.65 20.43 -13.29
C HIS A 26 -4.49 21.36 -13.65
N ILE A 27 -3.25 20.98 -13.35
CA ILE A 27 -2.04 21.76 -13.68
C ILE A 27 -1.55 21.46 -15.13
N GLY A 28 -2.34 20.74 -15.93
CA GLY A 28 -2.00 20.43 -17.33
C GLY A 28 -0.90 19.38 -17.49
N HIS A 29 -0.57 18.66 -16.42
CA HIS A 29 0.48 17.65 -16.36
C HIS A 29 -0.09 16.22 -16.40
N GLY A 30 -1.11 15.98 -17.24
CA GLY A 30 -1.78 14.68 -17.36
C GLY A 30 -0.83 13.51 -17.63
N GLY A 31 0.26 13.73 -18.38
CA GLY A 31 1.29 12.72 -18.61
C GLY A 31 2.04 12.26 -17.35
N LYS A 32 2.06 13.08 -16.28
CA LYS A 32 2.73 12.75 -15.02
C LYS A 32 1.84 11.97 -14.05
N VAL A 33 0.52 11.91 -14.28
CA VAL A 33 -0.45 11.17 -13.45
C VAL A 33 -0.14 9.68 -13.43
N MET A 34 0.39 9.16 -14.54
CA MET A 34 0.78 7.76 -14.66
C MET A 34 1.90 7.38 -13.68
N TYR A 35 2.87 8.27 -13.44
CA TYR A 35 3.93 8.02 -12.43
C TYR A 35 3.36 7.98 -11.00
N VAL A 36 2.38 8.84 -10.69
CA VAL A 36 1.70 8.84 -9.38
C VAL A 36 0.93 7.54 -9.18
N ARG A 37 0.24 7.04 -10.21
CA ARG A 37 -0.44 5.74 -10.17
C ARG A 37 0.54 4.58 -9.98
N ILE A 38 1.64 4.56 -10.74
CA ILE A 38 2.66 3.49 -10.59
C ILE A 38 3.24 3.51 -9.17
N GLY A 39 3.59 4.70 -8.65
CA GLY A 39 4.13 4.84 -7.30
C GLY A 39 3.15 4.34 -6.22
N SER A 40 1.86 4.62 -6.38
CA SER A 40 0.83 4.14 -5.44
C SER A 40 0.59 2.64 -5.53
N TYR A 41 0.63 2.03 -6.72
CA TYR A 41 0.59 0.57 -6.85
C TYR A 41 1.79 -0.10 -6.18
N VAL A 42 2.99 0.45 -6.36
CA VAL A 42 4.22 -0.08 -5.72
C VAL A 42 4.12 0.04 -4.19
N ALA A 43 3.64 1.18 -3.68
CA ALA A 43 3.43 1.37 -2.25
C ALA A 43 2.41 0.37 -1.68
N CYS A 44 1.27 0.18 -2.35
CA CYS A 44 0.27 -0.83 -1.94
C CYS A 44 0.84 -2.26 -1.97
N ALA A 45 1.64 -2.60 -2.99
CA ALA A 45 2.29 -3.90 -3.06
C ALA A 45 3.28 -4.13 -1.91
N TYR A 46 4.01 -3.09 -1.50
CA TYR A 46 4.93 -3.16 -0.36
C TYR A 46 4.19 -3.42 0.96
N VAL A 47 3.10 -2.69 1.21
CA VAL A 47 2.25 -2.89 2.41
C VAL A 47 1.67 -4.31 2.42
N ALA A 48 1.15 -4.77 1.28
CA ALA A 48 0.61 -6.13 1.16
C ALA A 48 1.69 -7.20 1.40
N PHE A 49 2.91 -6.99 0.91
CA PHE A 49 4.02 -7.91 1.11
C PHE A 49 4.47 -7.96 2.58
N SER A 50 4.52 -6.81 3.26
CA SER A 50 4.81 -6.75 4.70
C SER A 50 3.76 -7.51 5.51
N ALA A 51 2.48 -7.22 5.27
CA ALA A 51 1.37 -7.89 5.95
C ALA A 51 1.35 -9.41 5.67
N TRP A 52 1.71 -9.82 4.46
CA TRP A 52 1.86 -11.24 4.11
C TRP A 52 2.99 -11.91 4.89
N TRP A 53 4.13 -11.24 5.04
CA TRP A 53 5.26 -11.77 5.81
C TRP A 53 4.93 -11.89 7.31
N ASP A 54 4.24 -10.90 7.87
CA ASP A 54 3.78 -10.94 9.25
C ASP A 54 2.79 -12.08 9.47
N CYS A 55 1.86 -12.30 8.53
CA CYS A 55 0.94 -13.44 8.55
C CYS A 55 1.69 -14.79 8.48
N LEU A 56 2.69 -14.91 7.60
CA LEU A 56 3.55 -16.10 7.54
C LEU A 56 4.30 -16.33 8.85
N ARG A 57 4.80 -15.28 9.49
CA ARG A 57 5.50 -15.37 10.77
C ARG A 57 4.55 -15.80 11.89
N GLU A 58 3.32 -15.29 11.94
CA GLU A 58 2.30 -15.76 12.89
C GLU A 58 1.94 -17.23 12.67
N VAL A 59 1.76 -17.65 11.42
CA VAL A 59 1.50 -19.05 11.07
C VAL A 59 2.69 -19.93 11.49
N ALA A 60 3.93 -19.52 11.19
CA ALA A 60 5.14 -20.25 11.58
C ALA A 60 5.26 -20.41 13.11
N HIS A 61 4.94 -19.35 13.86
CA HIS A 61 4.86 -19.39 15.33
C HIS A 61 3.82 -20.39 15.83
N THR A 62 2.68 -20.51 15.13
CA THR A 62 1.63 -21.49 15.47
C THR A 62 2.12 -22.93 15.30
N PHE A 63 3.03 -23.17 14.35
CA PHE A 63 3.69 -24.47 14.15
C PHE A 63 4.96 -24.66 15.00
N GLY A 64 5.28 -23.74 15.92
CA GLY A 64 6.44 -23.82 16.81
C GLY A 64 7.78 -23.51 16.13
N VAL A 65 7.75 -22.95 14.92
CA VAL A 65 8.95 -22.48 14.22
C VAL A 65 9.22 -21.04 14.66
N HIS A 66 10.22 -20.85 15.52
CA HIS A 66 10.74 -19.54 15.87
C HIS A 66 11.79 -19.13 14.83
N LEU A 67 11.50 -18.06 14.08
CA LEU A 67 12.34 -17.54 12.99
C LEU A 67 12.83 -16.13 13.29
#